data_AF-A0A7C0YT65-F1
#
_entry.id   AF-A0A7C0YT65-F1
#
_cell.length_a   1.000
_cell.length_b   1.000
_cell.length_c   1.000
_cell.angle_alpha   90.00
_cell.angle_beta   90.00
_cell.angle_gamma   90.00
#
_symmetry.space_group_name_H-M   'P 1'
#
loop_
_entity.id
_entity.type
_entity.pdbx_description
1 polymer ?
#
loop_
_entity_poly.entity_id
_entity_poly.type
_entity_poly.pdbx_seq_one_letter_code
_entity_poly.pdbx_strand_id
1 'polypeptide(L)'
;VTTGTLNSLFERQMPYVMSVYQAPFKGEYPFYHLHIEFYPLLREKDKLKYAAGIEMGTWEFTYDGIPEENAQKLREVCKKIKDKIDMRGKCI
;
A
#
# COMPACT_ATOMS: atom_id res chain seq x y z
N VAL A 1 6.95 6.41 -7.57
CA VAL A 1 7.19 4.95 -7.71
C VAL A 1 6.02 4.17 -7.15
N THR A 2 5.77 4.20 -5.84
CA THR A 2 4.73 3.39 -5.15
C THR A 2 3.34 3.48 -5.79
N THR A 3 2.79 4.68 -5.95
CA THR A 3 1.45 4.89 -6.54
C THR A 3 1.37 4.46 -8.01
N GLY A 4 2.45 4.66 -8.76
CA GLY A 4 2.58 4.16 -10.14
C GLY A 4 2.53 2.63 -10.19
N THR A 5 3.30 1.96 -9.32
CA THR A 5 3.28 0.50 -9.19
C THR A 5 1.90 -0.03 -8.81
N LEU A 6 1.20 0.63 -7.87
CA LEU A 6 -0.15 0.26 -7.47
C LEU A 6 -1.15 0.36 -8.63
N ASN A 7 -1.10 1.45 -9.41
CA ASN A 7 -1.97 1.62 -10.58
C ASN A 7 -1.69 0.55 -11.66
N SER A 8 -0.42 0.22 -11.86
CA SER A 8 -0.03 -0.77 -12.85
C SER A 8 -0.31 -2.21 -12.44
N LEU A 9 -0.61 -2.49 -11.16
CA LEU A 9 -0.94 -3.83 -10.69
C LEU A 9 -2.19 -4.41 -11.36
N PHE A 10 -3.20 -3.56 -11.62
CA PHE A 10 -4.46 -3.95 -12.26
C PHE A 10 -4.76 -3.14 -13.53
N GLU A 11 -3.75 -2.44 -14.06
CA GLU A 11 -3.88 -1.58 -15.25
C GLU A 11 -5.01 -0.55 -15.13
N ARG A 12 -5.24 -0.05 -13.91
CA ARG A 12 -6.28 0.94 -13.57
C ARG A 12 -5.81 1.78 -12.40
N GLN A 13 -6.38 2.98 -12.24
CA GLN A 13 -6.15 3.77 -11.02
C GLN A 13 -6.58 2.99 -9.76
N MET A 14 -5.62 2.73 -8.88
CA MET A 14 -5.85 2.10 -7.59
C MET A 14 -6.45 3.15 -6.63
N PRO A 15 -7.68 2.98 -6.12
CA PRO A 15 -8.13 3.71 -4.94
C PRO A 15 -7.30 3.27 -3.72
N TYR A 16 -6.77 4.22 -2.96
CA TYR A 16 -5.99 3.94 -1.76
C TYR A 16 -6.21 5.02 -0.69
N VAL A 17 -5.93 4.67 0.56
CA VAL A 17 -5.69 5.63 1.65
C VAL A 17 -4.18 5.75 1.85
N MET A 18 -3.67 6.97 1.97
CA MET A 18 -2.28 7.24 2.34
C MET A 18 -2.27 7.95 3.70
N SER A 19 -1.56 7.38 4.66
CA SER A 19 -1.45 7.90 6.01
C SER A 19 0.00 8.18 6.35
N VAL A 20 0.25 9.33 6.99
CA VAL A 20 1.57 9.70 7.48
C VAL A 20 1.58 9.51 8.99
N TYR A 21 2.44 8.60 9.44
CA TYR A 21 2.62 8.30 10.85
C TYR A 21 3.94 8.90 11.31
N GLN A 22 3.85 9.95 12.10
CA GLN A 22 4.99 10.66 12.68
C GLN A 22 4.86 10.73 14.19
N ALA A 23 5.98 10.99 14.87
CA ALA A 23 5.97 11.21 16.31
C ALA A 23 5.07 12.42 16.67
N PRO A 24 4.46 12.42 17.88
CA PRO A 24 3.75 13.59 18.37
C PRO A 24 4.63 14.84 18.37
N PHE A 25 4.01 16.02 18.16
CA PHE A 25 4.75 17.28 18.04
C PHE A 25 5.48 17.75 19.31
N LYS A 26 5.10 17.24 20.49
CA LYS A 26 5.65 17.66 21.78
C LYS A 26 6.28 16.48 22.49
N GLY A 27 7.56 16.61 22.85
CA GLY A 27 8.35 15.58 23.53
C GLY A 27 9.39 14.94 22.61
N GLU A 28 10.21 14.06 23.17
CA GLU A 28 11.21 13.29 22.43
C GLU A 28 10.81 11.82 22.38
N TYR A 29 10.81 11.25 21.17
CA TYR A 29 10.35 9.89 20.92
C TYR A 29 11.38 9.11 20.09
N PRO A 30 12.58 8.83 20.64
CA PRO A 30 13.68 8.19 19.90
C PRO A 30 13.34 6.77 19.41
N PHE A 31 12.30 6.15 19.98
CA PHE A 31 11.80 4.85 19.58
C PHE A 31 10.83 4.88 18.38
N TYR A 32 10.43 6.07 17.91
CA TYR A 32 9.45 6.20 16.81
C TYR A 32 10.10 6.70 15.53
N HIS A 33 9.91 5.97 14.44
CA HIS A 33 10.41 6.34 13.11
C HIS A 33 9.24 6.74 12.22
N LEU A 34 9.33 7.92 11.58
CA LEU A 34 8.36 8.36 10.59
C LEU A 34 8.24 7.32 9.47
N HIS A 35 7.01 6.96 9.15
CA HIS A 35 6.70 6.09 8.02
C HIS A 35 5.39 6.51 7.36
N ILE A 36 5.22 6.10 6.11
CA ILE A 36 4.02 6.33 5.32
C ILE A 36 3.43 4.98 5.00
N GLU A 37 2.13 4.83 5.25
CA GLU A 37 1.40 3.61 4.96
C GLU A 37 0.43 3.86 3.81
N PHE A 38 0.40 2.91 2.87
CA PHE A 38 -0.55 2.87 1.78
C PHE A 38 -1.47 1.67 1.96
N TYR A 39 -2.77 1.95 2.00
CA TYR A 39 -3.83 0.94 2.06
C TYR A 39 -4.56 0.88 0.71
N PRO A 40 -4.09 0.08 -0.25
CA PRO A 40 -4.79 -0.12 -1.52
C PRO A 40 -6.12 -0.85 -1.29
N LEU A 41 -7.19 -0.37 -1.93
CA LEU A 41 -8.54 -0.87 -1.67
C LEU A 41 -9.00 -1.93 -2.69
N LEU A 42 -8.33 -2.09 -3.83
CA LEU A 42 -8.67 -3.17 -4.76
C LEU A 42 -8.03 -4.48 -4.32
N ARG A 43 -8.88 -5.49 -4.15
CA ARG A 43 -8.45 -6.87 -3.90
C ARG A 43 -8.10 -7.59 -5.19
N GLU A 44 -8.86 -7.32 -6.25
CA GLU A 44 -8.66 -7.77 -7.63
C GLU A 44 -9.04 -6.62 -8.56
N LYS A 45 -8.81 -6.78 -9.87
CA LYS A 45 -9.06 -5.74 -10.89
C LYS A 45 -10.42 -5.03 -10.77
N ASP A 46 -11.47 -5.80 -10.44
CA ASP A 46 -12.84 -5.32 -10.37
C ASP A 46 -13.52 -5.56 -9.01
N LYS A 47 -12.72 -5.80 -7.95
CA LYS A 47 -13.25 -6.05 -6.59
C LYS A 47 -12.64 -5.12 -5.56
N LEU A 48 -13.49 -4.31 -4.93
CA LEU A 48 -13.12 -3.44 -3.82
C LEU A 48 -13.22 -4.19 -2.48
N LYS A 49 -12.24 -3.98 -1.61
CA LYS A 49 -12.27 -4.39 -0.20
C LYS A 49 -13.02 -3.33 0.59
N TYR A 50 -14.11 -3.75 1.24
CA TYR A 50 -14.84 -2.95 2.22
C TYR A 50 -14.40 -3.37 3.63
N ALA A 51 -14.13 -2.38 4.48
CA ALA A 51 -14.09 -2.58 5.92
C ALA A 51 -15.54 -2.68 6.41
N ALA A 52 -15.94 -3.85 6.88
CA ALA A 52 -17.33 -4.16 7.22
C ALA A 52 -17.43 -4.53 8.70
N GLY A 53 -18.31 -5.48 9.05
CA GLY A 53 -18.68 -5.74 10.44
C GLY A 53 -17.52 -6.12 11.35
N ILE A 54 -16.61 -7.00 10.91
CA ILE A 54 -15.48 -7.43 11.75
C ILE A 54 -14.44 -6.31 11.86
N GLU A 55 -14.06 -5.67 10.75
CA GLU A 55 -13.05 -4.62 10.77
C GLU A 55 -13.51 -3.39 11.55
N MET A 56 -14.78 -2.97 11.38
CA MET A 56 -15.34 -1.81 12.07
C MET A 56 -15.76 -2.11 13.51
N GLY A 57 -16.24 -3.32 13.78
CA GLY A 57 -16.81 -3.69 15.08
C GLY A 57 -15.78 -4.21 16.08
N THR A 58 -14.81 -5.01 15.61
CA THR A 58 -13.82 -5.66 16.49
C THR A 58 -12.39 -5.20 16.24
N TRP A 59 -12.16 -4.39 15.21
CA TRP A 59 -10.82 -3.96 14.79
C TRP A 59 -9.90 -5.13 14.38
N GLU A 60 -10.49 -6.23 13.92
CA GLU A 60 -9.79 -7.40 13.42
C GLU A 60 -9.86 -7.44 11.89
N PHE A 61 -8.71 -7.67 11.25
CA PHE A 61 -8.56 -7.59 9.80
C PHE A 61 -8.31 -8.96 9.20
N THR A 62 -9.06 -9.30 8.16
CA THR A 62 -8.87 -10.53 7.40
C THR A 62 -8.41 -10.20 5.98
N TYR A 63 -7.42 -10.97 5.52
CA TYR A 63 -6.84 -10.85 4.19
C TYR A 63 -6.69 -12.22 3.56
N ASP A 64 -7.02 -12.30 2.28
CA ASP A 64 -6.98 -13.55 1.52
C ASP A 64 -5.69 -13.70 0.70
N GLY A 65 -4.89 -12.64 0.65
CA GLY A 65 -3.59 -12.63 0.00
C GLY A 65 -2.48 -12.72 1.02
N ILE A 66 -1.50 -13.58 0.74
CA ILE A 66 -0.30 -13.72 1.54
C ILE A 66 0.59 -12.48 1.32
N PRO A 67 1.05 -11.78 2.37
CA PRO A 67 1.86 -10.57 2.24
C PRO A 67 3.11 -10.76 1.35
N GLU A 68 3.80 -11.88 1.48
CA GLU A 68 5.02 -12.22 0.75
C GLU A 68 4.74 -12.32 -0.76
N GLU A 69 3.65 -12.97 -1.14
CA GLU A 69 3.23 -13.11 -2.54
C GLU A 69 2.83 -11.76 -3.13
N ASN A 70 2.10 -10.95 -2.37
CA ASN A 70 1.69 -9.61 -2.81
C ASN A 70 2.89 -8.68 -2.95
N ALA A 71 3.86 -8.74 -2.04
CA ALA A 71 5.11 -8.01 -2.16
C ALA A 71 5.89 -8.43 -3.42
N GLN A 72 5.94 -9.73 -3.74
CA GLN A 72 6.56 -10.20 -4.98
C GLN A 72 5.86 -9.65 -6.23
N LYS A 73 4.51 -9.72 -6.29
CA LYS A 73 3.73 -9.16 -7.41
C LYS A 73 4.03 -7.67 -7.61
N LEU A 74 4.07 -6.89 -6.52
CA LEU A 74 4.40 -5.47 -6.57
C LEU A 74 5.82 -5.21 -7.08
N ARG A 75 6.81 -6.01 -6.65
CA ARG A 75 8.19 -5.91 -7.16
C ARG A 75 8.28 -6.19 -8.65
N GLU A 76 7.60 -7.22 -9.13
CA GLU A 76 7.57 -7.57 -10.55
C GLU A 76 6.92 -6.47 -11.39
N VAL A 77 5.80 -5.92 -10.93
CA VAL A 77 5.14 -4.79 -11.60
C VAL A 77 6.05 -3.56 -11.61
N CYS A 78 6.67 -3.22 -10.49
CA CYS A 78 7.61 -2.11 -10.39
C CYS A 78 8.73 -2.23 -11.43
N LYS A 79 9.33 -3.42 -11.55
CA LYS A 79 10.38 -3.70 -12.55
C LYS A 79 9.89 -3.55 -13.99
N LYS A 80 8.65 -3.95 -14.30
CA LYS A 80 8.05 -3.84 -15.64
C LYS A 80 7.78 -2.40 -16.07
N ILE A 81 7.47 -1.52 -15.11
CA ILE A 81 7.09 -0.13 -15.41
C ILE A 81 8.24 0.84 -15.23
N LYS A 82 9.42 0.39 -14.77
CA LYS A 82 10.51 1.28 -14.36
C LYS A 82 10.95 2.27 -15.44
N ASP A 83 10.90 1.86 -16.69
CA ASP A 83 11.32 2.66 -17.85
C ASP A 83 10.16 3.49 -18.44
N LYS A 84 8.91 3.24 -17.97
CA LYS A 84 7.68 3.88 -18.48
C LYS A 84 7.21 5.04 -17.63
N ILE A 85 7.69 5.17 -16.39
CA ILE A 85 7.30 6.23 -15.46
C ILE A 85 8.53 7.01 -15.01
N ASP A 86 8.38 8.33 -14.79
CA ASP A 86 9.43 9.16 -14.18
C ASP A 86 9.64 8.74 -12.72
N MET A 87 10.56 7.79 -12.51
CA MET A 87 10.79 7.16 -11.23
C MET A 87 11.67 8.00 -10.32
N ARG A 88 11.07 8.56 -9.27
CA ARG A 88 11.80 9.00 -8.08
C ARG A 88 11.89 7.86 -7.05
N GLY A 89 12.94 7.05 -7.13
CA GLY A 89 13.20 5.91 -6.23
C GLY A 89 13.69 4.65 -6.97
N LYS A 90 13.82 3.53 -6.24
CA LYS A 90 14.26 2.24 -6.79
C LYS A 90 13.22 1.15 -6.52
N CYS A 91 13.07 0.21 -7.45
CA CYS A 91 12.39 -1.05 -7.20
C CYS A 91 13.38 -1.98 -6.49
N ILE A 92 13.12 -2.30 -5.23
CA ILE A 92 13.92 -3.24 -4.43
C ILE A 92 13.27 -4.61 -4.52
#